data_AF-A0A3M2J9E3-F1
#
_entry.id   AF-A0A3M2J9E3-F1
#
_cell.length_a   1.000
_cell.length_b   1.000
_cell.length_c   1.000
_cell.angle_alpha   90.00
_cell.angle_beta   90.00
_cell.angle_gamma   90.00
#
_symmetry.space_group_name_H-M   'P 1'
#
loop_
_entity.id
_entity.type
_entity.pdbx_description
1 polymer ?
#
loop_
_entity_poly.entity_id
_entity_poly.type
_entity_poly.pdbx_seq_one_letter_code
_entity_poly.pdbx_strand_id
1 'polypeptide(L)'
;LQEALEEADMEEVKKAMERFQLSVEEFERRIERTYELFKRVEMERKMDQLAQMAEQLTEEQKKINEQVEEKAQEKDLTPAEQEQLANQEQNLQENTEYFQEKLEQAREEFEQMMAEMAEELEQIREFMEQQGLTEQMQQMQQQLQQGQMQSAQQTGQDLQRQLEMLQSMMQQAQQQMNRQMKQEVLQAMQKVQQDMLQASYQQERLMQRSQQTGAASPQVPEIARQQARLRENATYIIKQLIDISKQTFFISPQMSRIMSQLMNNMQEALQSLENRNPRSAARSQQEAMANFNQAIMSMQNSMNQLMQSGTASGFEQFLQQLQQMAGQQGQLNQETLSLFQQQGKGRLKLDSEALARLAAQQEMIRRSLEQLHQQMGNRKDVLGRLGDLGQEMQEVVEDLRKQRVDKRLIERQQRILSRLLDAQRSVREKEYSRKRQAEREEVRVTQSPPELKRELLERENKLRKDLLEALKEGYSSEYKEFIKAYYEILSRQAVEQR
;
A
#
# COMPACT_ATOMS: atom_id res chain seq x y z
N LEU A 1 5.65 -30.60 -24.24
CA LEU A 1 5.75 -30.77 -22.76
C LEU A 1 5.60 -32.23 -22.37
N GLN A 2 4.54 -32.93 -22.80
CA GLN A 2 4.40 -34.39 -22.62
C GLN A 2 5.51 -35.21 -23.31
N GLU A 3 5.87 -34.92 -24.56
CA GLU A 3 6.98 -35.62 -25.26
C GLU A 3 8.38 -35.22 -24.74
N ALA A 4 8.53 -34.05 -24.11
CA ALA A 4 9.79 -33.63 -23.49
C ALA A 4 9.98 -34.20 -22.06
N LEU A 5 8.92 -34.80 -21.50
CA LEU A 5 8.91 -35.47 -20.20
C LEU A 5 9.27 -36.96 -20.30
N GLU A 6 9.18 -37.57 -21.50
CA GLU A 6 9.53 -38.97 -21.73
C GLU A 6 11.04 -39.21 -21.94
N GLU A 7 11.79 -38.19 -22.39
CA GLU A 7 13.27 -38.24 -22.51
C GLU A 7 14.02 -37.56 -21.35
N ALA A 8 13.31 -36.88 -20.44
CA ALA A 8 13.93 -36.21 -19.30
C ALA A 8 14.25 -37.21 -18.18
N ASP A 9 15.51 -37.20 -17.70
CA ASP A 9 15.93 -37.97 -16.53
C ASP A 9 14.93 -37.73 -15.37
N MET A 10 14.28 -38.79 -14.90
CA MET A 10 13.24 -38.74 -13.86
C MET A 10 13.72 -37.99 -12.61
N GLU A 11 15.02 -38.01 -12.32
CA GLU A 11 15.64 -37.25 -11.23
C GLU A 11 15.74 -35.74 -11.51
N GLU A 12 15.97 -35.32 -12.76
CA GLU A 12 15.95 -33.91 -13.17
C GLU A 12 14.51 -33.35 -13.12
N VAL A 13 13.52 -34.14 -13.55
CA VAL A 13 12.10 -33.77 -13.46
C VAL A 13 11.67 -33.61 -11.99
N LYS A 14 12.07 -34.55 -11.12
CA LYS A 14 11.77 -34.49 -9.69
C LYS A 14 12.40 -33.26 -9.03
N LYS A 15 13.68 -32.97 -9.31
CA LYS A 15 14.36 -31.75 -8.83
C LYS A 15 13.71 -30.47 -9.37
N ALA A 16 13.26 -30.47 -10.62
CA ALA A 16 12.55 -29.34 -11.21
C ALA A 16 11.18 -29.10 -10.54
N MET A 17 10.44 -30.17 -10.23
CA MET A 17 9.18 -30.10 -9.48
C MET A 17 9.38 -29.65 -8.03
N GLU A 18 10.40 -30.15 -7.33
CA GLU A 18 10.76 -29.70 -5.97
C GLU A 18 11.14 -28.22 -5.97
N ARG A 19 11.95 -27.76 -6.94
CA ARG A 19 12.28 -26.34 -7.13
C ARG A 19 11.05 -25.49 -7.43
N PHE A 20 10.13 -26.00 -8.26
CA PHE A 20 8.89 -25.30 -8.59
C PHE A 20 8.00 -25.18 -7.34
N GLN A 21 7.80 -26.25 -6.58
CA GLN A 21 6.99 -26.23 -5.36
C GLN A 21 7.56 -25.28 -4.29
N LEU A 22 8.88 -25.30 -4.08
CA LEU A 22 9.56 -24.34 -3.21
C LEU A 22 9.35 -22.89 -3.70
N SER A 23 9.39 -22.66 -5.02
CA SER A 23 9.16 -21.32 -5.59
C SER A 23 7.73 -20.84 -5.39
N VAL A 24 6.74 -21.74 -5.42
CA VAL A 24 5.33 -21.43 -5.17
C VAL A 24 5.12 -21.09 -3.69
N GLU A 25 5.66 -21.90 -2.76
CA GLU A 25 5.58 -21.61 -1.32
C GLU A 25 6.27 -20.29 -0.95
N GLU A 26 7.43 -19.99 -1.53
CA GLU A 26 8.10 -18.71 -1.35
C GLU A 26 7.27 -17.55 -1.90
N PHE A 27 6.58 -17.75 -3.04
CA PHE A 27 5.71 -16.75 -3.63
C PHE A 27 4.49 -16.49 -2.72
N GLU A 28 3.81 -17.54 -2.26
CA GLU A 28 2.67 -17.43 -1.35
C GLU A 28 3.04 -16.69 -0.04
N ARG A 29 4.15 -17.06 0.60
CA ARG A 29 4.63 -16.37 1.81
C ARG A 29 4.93 -14.89 1.56
N ARG A 30 5.43 -14.53 0.38
CA ARG A 30 5.67 -13.12 0.00
C ARG A 30 4.36 -12.37 -0.21
N ILE A 31 3.35 -13.00 -0.80
CA ILE A 31 2.03 -12.40 -0.99
C ILE A 31 1.34 -12.20 0.36
N GLU A 32 1.32 -13.23 1.21
CA GLU A 32 0.75 -13.16 2.56
C GLU A 32 1.44 -12.05 3.38
N ARG A 33 2.77 -12.03 3.40
CA ARG A 33 3.54 -10.96 4.05
C ARG A 33 3.16 -9.58 3.52
N THR A 34 3.01 -9.46 2.20
CA THR A 34 2.66 -8.19 1.57
C THR A 34 1.26 -7.76 1.96
N TYR A 35 0.31 -8.68 1.94
CA TYR A 35 -1.08 -8.46 2.32
C TYR A 35 -1.20 -7.97 3.77
N GLU A 36 -0.61 -8.69 4.73
CA GLU A 36 -0.65 -8.31 6.15
C GLU A 36 0.00 -6.95 6.43
N LEU A 37 1.11 -6.65 5.74
CA LEU A 37 1.74 -5.33 5.83
C LEU A 37 0.82 -4.23 5.30
N PHE A 38 0.19 -4.44 4.15
CA PHE A 38 -0.72 -3.46 3.59
C PHE A 38 -1.96 -3.27 4.46
N LYS A 39 -2.44 -4.32 5.11
CA LYS A 39 -3.52 -4.22 6.09
C LYS A 39 -3.15 -3.28 7.24
N ARG A 40 -1.94 -3.37 7.78
CA ARG A 40 -1.44 -2.44 8.81
C ARG A 40 -1.28 -1.01 8.27
N VAL A 41 -0.76 -0.85 7.06
CA VAL A 41 -0.64 0.46 6.41
C VAL A 41 -2.01 1.10 6.20
N GLU A 42 -3.01 0.31 5.81
CA GLU A 42 -4.39 0.78 5.62
C GLU A 42 -4.96 1.32 6.94
N MET A 43 -4.73 0.64 8.06
CA MET A 43 -5.14 1.14 9.38
C MET A 43 -4.44 2.45 9.75
N GLU A 44 -3.11 2.50 9.59
CA GLU A 44 -2.30 3.71 9.84
C GLU A 44 -2.83 4.90 9.02
N ARG A 45 -3.20 4.66 7.76
CA ARG A 45 -3.74 5.67 6.86
C ARG A 45 -5.15 6.11 7.19
N LYS A 46 -6.04 5.20 7.53
CA LYS A 46 -7.41 5.56 7.94
C LYS A 46 -7.38 6.49 9.15
N MET A 47 -6.52 6.20 10.13
CA MET A 47 -6.33 7.09 11.27
C MET A 47 -5.72 8.44 10.89
N ASP A 48 -4.73 8.46 9.98
CA ASP A 48 -4.17 9.71 9.46
C ASP A 48 -5.20 10.56 8.70
N GLN A 49 -6.04 9.92 7.90
CA GLN A 49 -7.14 10.58 7.20
C GLN A 49 -8.15 11.18 8.17
N LEU A 50 -8.59 10.43 9.18
CA LEU A 50 -9.51 10.95 10.19
C LEU A 50 -8.89 12.12 10.96
N ALA A 51 -7.61 12.03 11.35
CA ALA A 51 -6.92 13.14 12.02
C ALA A 51 -6.84 14.40 11.12
N GLN A 52 -6.53 14.23 9.82
CA GLN A 52 -6.51 15.32 8.84
C GLN A 52 -7.91 15.91 8.59
N MET A 53 -8.94 15.07 8.53
CA MET A 53 -10.33 15.54 8.40
C MET A 53 -10.74 16.37 9.61
N ALA A 54 -10.44 15.92 10.83
CA ALA A 54 -10.74 16.69 12.05
C ALA A 54 -10.00 18.05 12.09
N GLU A 55 -8.74 18.08 11.63
CA GLU A 55 -7.99 19.34 11.45
C GLU A 55 -8.65 20.25 10.39
N GLN A 56 -9.08 19.69 9.26
CA GLN A 56 -9.78 20.45 8.21
C GLN A 56 -11.09 21.05 8.71
N LEU A 57 -11.93 20.28 9.43
CA LEU A 57 -13.17 20.78 10.03
C LEU A 57 -12.89 21.97 10.96
N THR A 58 -11.85 21.85 11.79
CA THR A 58 -11.44 22.90 12.74
C THR A 58 -11.00 24.18 12.01
N GLU A 59 -10.15 24.05 10.99
CA GLU A 59 -9.66 25.18 10.20
C GLU A 59 -10.77 25.83 9.35
N GLU A 60 -11.73 25.05 8.84
CA GLU A 60 -12.91 25.56 8.14
C GLU A 60 -13.82 26.35 9.08
N GLN A 61 -14.15 25.82 10.27
CA GLN A 61 -14.94 26.54 11.27
C GLN A 61 -14.28 27.85 11.69
N LYS A 62 -12.96 27.84 11.90
CA LYS A 62 -12.21 29.03 12.27
C LYS A 62 -12.30 30.12 11.20
N LYS A 63 -12.19 29.75 9.92
CA LYS A 63 -12.37 30.69 8.80
C LYS A 63 -13.80 31.24 8.73
N ILE A 64 -14.81 30.40 8.98
CA ILE A 64 -16.20 30.85 9.04
C ILE A 64 -16.36 31.86 10.18
N ASN A 65 -15.83 31.57 11.36
CA ASN A 65 -15.87 32.47 12.52
C ASN A 65 -15.19 33.83 12.23
N GLU A 66 -14.01 33.82 11.59
CA GLU A 66 -13.31 35.04 11.17
C GLU A 66 -14.16 35.88 10.22
N GLN A 67 -14.80 35.26 9.22
CA GLN A 67 -15.70 35.95 8.29
C GLN A 67 -16.96 36.48 8.99
N VAL A 68 -17.55 35.71 9.90
CA VAL A 68 -18.72 36.16 10.68
C VAL A 68 -18.36 37.36 11.54
N GLU A 69 -17.20 37.37 12.19
CA GLU A 69 -16.73 38.50 13.01
C GLU A 69 -16.45 39.75 12.17
N GLU A 70 -15.82 39.61 11.01
CA GLU A 70 -15.59 40.71 10.06
C GLU A 70 -16.93 41.30 9.59
N LYS A 71 -17.84 40.45 9.14
CA LYS A 71 -19.15 40.87 8.63
C LYS A 71 -20.07 41.43 9.71
N ALA A 72 -19.99 40.95 10.95
CA ALA A 72 -20.74 41.51 12.07
C ALA A 72 -20.37 42.98 12.38
N GLN A 73 -19.20 43.45 11.94
CA GLN A 73 -18.75 44.84 12.10
C GLN A 73 -19.20 45.76 10.94
N GLU A 74 -19.66 45.19 9.82
CA GLU A 74 -20.18 45.95 8.67
C GLU A 74 -21.63 46.41 8.93
N LYS A 75 -21.95 47.65 8.55
CA LYS A 75 -23.28 48.24 8.79
C LYS A 75 -24.38 47.73 7.83
N ASP A 76 -24.00 47.22 6.66
CA ASP A 76 -24.93 46.83 5.58
C ASP A 76 -24.57 45.43 5.05
N LEU A 77 -24.89 44.40 5.84
CA LEU A 77 -24.68 43.00 5.47
C LEU A 77 -25.74 42.57 4.45
N THR A 78 -25.32 42.18 3.24
CA THR A 78 -26.26 41.86 2.16
C THR A 78 -26.87 40.46 2.34
N PRO A 79 -28.10 40.20 1.85
CA PRO A 79 -28.68 38.85 1.87
C PRO A 79 -27.82 37.79 1.17
N ALA A 80 -27.07 38.18 0.14
CA ALA A 80 -26.16 37.28 -0.57
C ALA A 80 -24.97 36.85 0.30
N GLU A 81 -24.43 37.75 1.13
CA GLU A 81 -23.33 37.43 2.06
C GLU A 81 -23.81 36.54 3.21
N GLN A 82 -25.05 36.74 3.70
CA GLN A 82 -25.69 35.85 4.68
C GLN A 82 -25.85 34.43 4.12
N GLU A 83 -26.35 34.32 2.90
CA GLU A 83 -26.54 33.04 2.21
C GLU A 83 -25.18 32.35 1.95
N GLN A 84 -24.13 33.10 1.59
CA GLN A 84 -22.79 32.54 1.44
C GLN A 84 -22.24 31.94 2.73
N LEU A 85 -22.34 32.65 3.85
CA LEU A 85 -21.89 32.14 5.16
C LEU A 85 -22.69 30.91 5.59
N ALA A 86 -24.02 30.95 5.43
CA ALA A 86 -24.88 29.81 5.72
C ALA A 86 -24.55 28.59 4.86
N ASN A 87 -24.22 28.78 3.58
CA ASN A 87 -23.81 27.68 2.70
C ASN A 87 -22.43 27.10 3.09
N GLN A 88 -21.50 27.93 3.55
CA GLN A 88 -20.22 27.44 4.09
C GLN A 88 -20.43 26.58 5.34
N GLU A 89 -21.28 27.04 6.27
CA GLU A 89 -21.64 26.30 7.48
C GLU A 89 -22.36 24.99 7.15
N GLN A 90 -23.26 24.99 6.16
CA GLN A 90 -23.89 23.77 5.67
C GLN A 90 -22.87 22.78 5.09
N ASN A 91 -21.93 23.25 4.28
CA ASN A 91 -20.88 22.36 3.73
C ASN A 91 -20.02 21.76 4.86
N LEU A 92 -19.74 22.55 5.91
CA LEU A 92 -19.01 22.07 7.08
C LEU A 92 -19.80 21.01 7.86
N GLN A 93 -21.12 21.17 7.96
CA GLN A 93 -22.02 20.16 8.52
C GLN A 93 -21.95 18.84 7.71
N GLU A 94 -22.08 18.92 6.38
CA GLU A 94 -22.00 17.75 5.50
C GLU A 94 -20.62 17.05 5.61
N ASN A 95 -19.53 17.83 5.72
CA ASN A 95 -18.19 17.30 5.96
C ASN A 95 -18.07 16.61 7.32
N THR A 96 -18.76 17.12 8.34
CA THR A 96 -18.78 16.55 9.70
C THR A 96 -19.57 15.24 9.76
N GLU A 97 -20.71 15.16 9.06
CA GLU A 97 -21.48 13.91 8.90
C GLU A 97 -20.64 12.86 8.14
N TYR A 98 -19.94 13.27 7.08
CA TYR A 98 -19.03 12.39 6.36
C TYR A 98 -17.87 11.90 7.24
N PHE A 99 -17.33 12.76 8.11
CA PHE A 99 -16.34 12.35 9.11
C PHE A 99 -16.90 11.29 10.08
N GLN A 100 -18.12 11.46 10.58
CA GLN A 100 -18.79 10.47 11.45
C GLN A 100 -18.94 9.11 10.75
N GLU A 101 -19.35 9.10 9.47
CA GLU A 101 -19.44 7.87 8.69
C GLU A 101 -18.08 7.17 8.58
N LYS A 102 -17.00 7.93 8.32
CA LYS A 102 -15.64 7.39 8.22
C LYS A 102 -15.10 6.89 9.55
N LEU A 103 -15.40 7.59 10.64
CA LEU A 103 -15.05 7.19 11.99
C LEU A 103 -15.69 5.83 12.34
N GLU A 104 -16.98 5.67 12.06
CA GLU A 104 -17.70 4.41 12.31
C GLU A 104 -17.15 3.26 11.46
N GLN A 105 -16.87 3.50 10.18
CA GLN A 105 -16.22 2.52 9.30
C GLN A 105 -14.85 2.08 9.82
N ALA A 106 -14.03 3.02 10.31
CA ALA A 106 -12.73 2.70 10.89
C ALA A 106 -12.88 1.88 12.18
N ARG A 107 -13.85 2.23 13.03
CA ARG A 107 -14.15 1.51 14.27
C ARG A 107 -14.52 0.05 14.00
N GLU A 108 -15.46 -0.21 13.10
CA GLU A 108 -15.88 -1.57 12.73
C GLU A 108 -14.72 -2.42 12.19
N GLU A 109 -13.86 -1.82 11.37
CA GLU A 109 -12.70 -2.53 10.83
C GLU A 109 -11.65 -2.85 11.90
N PHE A 110 -11.51 -1.98 12.91
CA PHE A 110 -10.54 -2.17 13.99
C PHE A 110 -11.01 -3.15 15.06
N GLU A 111 -12.31 -3.39 15.20
CA GLU A 111 -12.89 -4.27 16.22
C GLU A 111 -12.25 -5.67 16.24
N GLN A 112 -11.92 -6.22 15.07
CA GLN A 112 -11.34 -7.57 14.93
C GLN A 112 -9.82 -7.63 15.15
N MET A 113 -9.13 -6.49 15.12
CA MET A 113 -7.66 -6.45 15.06
C MET A 113 -7.02 -5.67 16.21
N MET A 114 -7.68 -4.61 16.67
CA MET A 114 -7.26 -3.73 17.75
C MET A 114 -8.49 -3.25 18.52
N ALA A 115 -9.04 -4.10 19.38
CA ALA A 115 -10.25 -3.81 20.16
C ALA A 115 -10.11 -2.53 21.01
N GLU A 116 -8.95 -2.31 21.61
CA GLU A 116 -8.65 -1.07 22.37
C GLU A 116 -8.75 0.18 21.48
N MET A 117 -8.35 0.07 20.20
CA MET A 117 -8.45 1.17 19.25
C MET A 117 -9.90 1.43 18.81
N ALA A 118 -10.69 0.37 18.63
CA ALA A 118 -12.12 0.50 18.36
C ALA A 118 -12.83 1.21 19.53
N GLU A 119 -12.44 0.93 20.77
CA GLU A 119 -12.97 1.62 21.97
C GLU A 119 -12.58 3.10 22.02
N GLU A 120 -11.35 3.46 21.63
CA GLU A 120 -10.94 4.87 21.50
C GLU A 120 -11.77 5.62 20.45
N LEU A 121 -12.02 5.01 19.30
CA LEU A 121 -12.86 5.62 18.26
C LEU A 121 -14.33 5.74 18.68
N GLU A 122 -14.83 4.77 19.46
CA GLU A 122 -16.16 4.82 20.07
C GLU A 122 -16.32 6.05 20.97
N GLN A 123 -15.33 6.31 21.84
CA GLN A 123 -15.35 7.48 22.73
C GLN A 123 -15.37 8.80 21.95
N ILE A 124 -14.68 8.86 20.80
CA ILE A 124 -14.71 10.02 19.92
C ILE A 124 -16.10 10.20 19.31
N ARG A 125 -16.75 9.11 18.88
CA ARG A 125 -18.12 9.18 18.36
C ARG A 125 -19.11 9.64 19.43
N GLU A 126 -19.04 9.04 20.62
CA GLU A 126 -19.88 9.44 21.76
C GLU A 126 -19.69 10.92 22.12
N PHE A 127 -18.46 11.43 22.07
CA PHE A 127 -18.20 12.85 22.27
C PHE A 127 -18.95 13.72 21.24
N MET A 128 -18.89 13.37 19.96
CA MET A 128 -19.60 14.13 18.92
C MET A 128 -21.11 14.13 19.12
N GLU A 129 -21.69 12.96 19.46
CA GLU A 129 -23.12 12.81 19.74
C GLU A 129 -23.54 13.62 20.98
N GLN A 130 -22.77 13.55 22.07
CA GLN A 130 -23.06 14.29 23.31
C GLN A 130 -22.96 15.81 23.14
N GLN A 131 -22.02 16.28 22.31
CA GLN A 131 -21.88 17.70 22.01
C GLN A 131 -22.93 18.21 21.02
N GLY A 132 -23.59 17.30 20.28
CA GLY A 132 -24.57 17.66 19.25
C GLY A 132 -23.96 18.54 18.16
N LEU A 133 -22.76 18.18 17.68
CA LEU A 133 -21.99 19.00 16.73
C LEU A 133 -22.81 19.35 15.49
N THR A 134 -23.46 18.35 14.89
CA THR A 134 -24.26 18.52 13.68
C THR A 134 -25.48 19.40 13.93
N GLU A 135 -26.15 19.24 15.07
CA GLU A 135 -27.28 20.07 15.47
C GLU A 135 -26.88 21.53 15.72
N GLN A 136 -25.71 21.76 16.32
CA GLN A 136 -25.17 23.11 16.52
C GLN A 136 -24.77 23.79 15.21
N MET A 137 -24.17 23.06 14.26
CA MET A 137 -23.88 23.57 12.92
C MET A 137 -25.17 23.94 12.17
N GLN A 138 -26.20 23.10 12.27
CA GLN A 138 -27.52 23.40 11.71
C GLN A 138 -28.15 24.65 12.37
N GLN A 139 -27.99 24.81 13.69
CA GLN A 139 -28.44 26.01 14.40
C GLN A 139 -27.68 27.25 13.93
N MET A 140 -26.36 27.17 13.77
CA MET A 140 -25.54 28.28 13.27
C MET A 140 -25.92 28.67 11.85
N GLN A 141 -26.14 27.68 10.97
CA GLN A 141 -26.63 27.89 9.61
C GLN A 141 -27.94 28.70 9.61
N GLN A 142 -28.91 28.33 10.46
CA GLN A 142 -30.18 29.05 10.58
C GLN A 142 -30.01 30.47 11.11
N GLN A 143 -29.11 30.68 12.08
CA GLN A 143 -28.79 32.00 12.61
C GLN A 143 -28.18 32.90 11.52
N LEU A 144 -27.28 32.36 10.70
CA LEU A 144 -26.67 33.05 9.56
C LEU A 144 -27.71 33.44 8.49
N GLN A 145 -28.62 32.53 8.14
CA GLN A 145 -29.73 32.80 7.21
C GLN A 145 -30.68 33.88 7.71
N GLN A 146 -30.88 33.97 9.03
CA GLN A 146 -31.73 34.99 9.65
C GLN A 146 -30.99 36.31 9.92
N GLY A 147 -29.70 36.41 9.55
CA GLY A 147 -28.87 37.60 9.80
C GLY A 147 -28.53 37.82 11.28
N GLN A 148 -28.68 36.80 12.13
CA GLN A 148 -28.43 36.88 13.58
C GLN A 148 -26.93 36.72 13.90
N MET A 149 -26.11 37.65 13.43
CA MET A 149 -24.64 37.52 13.48
C MET A 149 -24.05 37.37 14.88
N GLN A 150 -24.61 38.05 15.89
CA GLN A 150 -24.13 37.89 17.27
C GLN A 150 -24.39 36.48 17.82
N SER A 151 -25.56 35.91 17.52
CA SER A 151 -25.88 34.54 17.93
C SER A 151 -25.02 33.54 17.16
N ALA A 152 -24.85 33.73 15.85
CA ALA A 152 -24.00 32.90 15.01
C ALA A 152 -22.53 32.93 15.48
N GLN A 153 -22.02 34.09 15.88
CA GLN A 153 -20.67 34.21 16.44
C GLN A 153 -20.50 33.41 17.74
N GLN A 154 -21.50 33.42 18.63
CA GLN A 154 -21.45 32.64 19.86
C GLN A 154 -21.46 31.13 19.57
N THR A 155 -22.41 30.67 18.74
CA THR A 155 -22.50 29.27 18.33
C THR A 155 -21.22 28.81 17.62
N GLY A 156 -20.68 29.63 16.72
CA GLY A 156 -19.45 29.32 15.99
C GLY A 156 -18.22 29.23 16.90
N GLN A 157 -18.13 30.06 17.94
CA GLN A 157 -17.06 29.96 18.94
C GLN A 157 -17.18 28.69 19.79
N ASP A 158 -18.40 28.25 20.12
CA ASP A 158 -18.64 26.97 20.78
C ASP A 158 -18.22 25.79 19.88
N LEU A 159 -18.68 25.77 18.63
CA LEU A 159 -18.33 24.78 17.62
C LEU A 159 -16.82 24.68 17.42
N GLN A 160 -16.13 25.82 17.30
CA GLN A 160 -14.68 25.84 17.15
C GLN A 160 -13.98 25.16 18.33
N ARG A 161 -14.39 25.45 19.58
CA ARG A 161 -13.79 24.80 20.77
C ARG A 161 -14.02 23.30 20.79
N GLN A 162 -15.19 22.85 20.36
CA GLN A 162 -15.52 21.42 20.32
C GLN A 162 -14.78 20.70 19.19
N LEU A 163 -14.62 21.34 18.02
CA LEU A 163 -13.82 20.82 16.91
C LEU A 163 -12.32 20.77 17.25
N GLU A 164 -11.77 21.78 17.95
CA GLU A 164 -10.41 21.74 18.49
C GLU A 164 -10.21 20.56 19.46
N MET A 165 -11.21 20.26 20.29
CA MET A 165 -11.19 19.09 21.17
C MET A 165 -11.26 17.78 20.38
N LEU A 166 -12.13 17.70 19.37
CA LEU A 166 -12.22 16.57 18.45
C LEU A 166 -10.88 16.30 17.73
N GLN A 167 -10.25 17.34 17.20
CA GLN A 167 -8.92 17.29 16.59
C GLN A 167 -7.89 16.74 17.58
N SER A 168 -7.90 17.24 18.83
CA SER A 168 -6.99 16.78 19.88
C SER A 168 -7.20 15.29 20.22
N MET A 169 -8.45 14.84 20.37
CA MET A 169 -8.77 13.43 20.61
C MET A 169 -8.30 12.54 19.46
N MET A 170 -8.55 12.96 18.21
CA MET A 170 -8.08 12.21 17.03
C MET A 170 -6.56 12.11 16.95
N GLN A 171 -5.85 13.20 17.24
CA GLN A 171 -4.38 13.20 17.29
C GLN A 171 -3.85 12.30 18.40
N GLN A 172 -4.50 12.29 19.57
CA GLN A 172 -4.13 11.42 20.69
C GLN A 172 -4.33 9.94 20.35
N ALA A 173 -5.49 9.58 19.77
CA ALA A 173 -5.78 8.22 19.33
C ALA A 173 -4.76 7.75 18.28
N GLN A 174 -4.48 8.58 17.27
CA GLN A 174 -3.46 8.27 16.25
C GLN A 174 -2.08 8.03 16.87
N GLN A 175 -1.65 8.87 17.82
CA GLN A 175 -0.37 8.71 18.51
C GLN A 175 -0.33 7.48 19.43
N GLN A 176 -1.45 7.14 20.06
CA GLN A 176 -1.59 5.96 20.92
C GLN A 176 -1.47 4.68 20.10
N MET A 177 -2.23 4.57 19.02
CA MET A 177 -2.14 3.47 18.06
C MET A 177 -0.71 3.26 17.55
N ASN A 178 -0.08 4.34 17.07
CA ASN A 178 1.29 4.26 16.55
C ASN A 178 2.29 3.82 17.63
N ARG A 179 2.11 4.25 18.89
CA ARG A 179 2.95 3.80 20.00
C ARG A 179 2.73 2.32 20.31
N GLN A 180 1.49 1.86 20.40
CA GLN A 180 1.15 0.47 20.69
C GLN A 180 1.68 -0.48 19.61
N MET A 181 1.41 -0.17 18.33
CA MET A 181 1.90 -0.98 17.21
C MET A 181 3.43 -1.04 17.16
N LYS A 182 4.12 0.09 17.43
CA LYS A 182 5.59 0.08 17.49
C LYS A 182 6.11 -0.77 18.64
N GLN A 183 5.50 -0.67 19.82
CA GLN A 183 5.91 -1.45 20.98
C GLN A 183 5.73 -2.95 20.74
N GLU A 184 4.62 -3.36 20.12
CA GLU A 184 4.37 -4.75 19.72
C GLU A 184 5.51 -5.28 18.83
N VAL A 185 5.83 -4.56 17.75
CA VAL A 185 6.88 -4.94 16.81
C VAL A 185 8.26 -4.92 17.47
N LEU A 186 8.56 -3.90 18.29
CA LEU A 186 9.83 -3.77 18.98
C LEU A 186 10.06 -4.91 19.97
N GLN A 187 9.04 -5.28 20.75
CA GLN A 187 9.12 -6.42 21.68
C GLN A 187 9.36 -7.73 20.93
N ALA A 188 8.69 -7.95 19.80
CA ALA A 188 8.92 -9.11 18.95
C ALA A 188 10.36 -9.14 18.40
N MET A 189 10.88 -8.00 17.92
CA MET A 189 12.27 -7.87 17.47
C MET A 189 13.27 -8.15 18.58
N GLN A 190 13.07 -7.61 19.79
CA GLN A 190 13.95 -7.82 20.95
C GLN A 190 13.99 -9.30 21.35
N LYS A 191 12.84 -9.97 21.39
CA LYS A 191 12.76 -11.41 21.67
C LYS A 191 13.55 -12.22 20.65
N VAL A 192 13.33 -11.98 19.36
CA VAL A 192 14.04 -12.67 18.27
C VAL A 192 15.54 -12.38 18.32
N GLN A 193 15.95 -11.15 18.61
CA GLN A 193 17.35 -10.79 18.77
C GLN A 193 18.01 -11.55 19.93
N GLN A 194 17.31 -11.69 21.06
CA GLN A 194 17.78 -12.45 22.21
C GLN A 194 17.93 -13.95 21.87
N ASP A 195 16.96 -14.52 21.16
CA ASP A 195 17.00 -15.92 20.71
C ASP A 195 18.17 -16.16 19.73
N MET A 196 18.41 -15.23 18.79
CA MET A 196 19.58 -15.27 17.89
C MET A 196 20.90 -15.20 18.67
N LEU A 197 20.98 -14.33 19.69
CA LEU A 197 22.18 -14.20 20.52
C LEU A 197 22.48 -15.49 21.28
N GLN A 198 21.45 -16.10 21.90
CA GLN A 198 21.59 -17.39 22.57
C GLN A 198 22.02 -18.49 21.61
N ALA A 199 21.43 -18.53 20.40
CA ALA A 199 21.79 -19.49 19.37
C ALA A 199 23.23 -19.29 18.87
N SER A 200 23.68 -18.04 18.72
CA SER A 200 25.08 -17.71 18.36
C SER A 200 26.07 -18.25 19.39
N TYR A 201 25.82 -18.05 20.70
CA TYR A 201 26.66 -18.62 21.75
C TYR A 201 26.65 -20.15 21.78
N GLN A 202 25.51 -20.79 21.48
CA GLN A 202 25.45 -22.25 21.34
C GLN A 202 26.28 -22.71 20.14
N GLN A 203 26.21 -21.98 19.01
CA GLN A 203 26.96 -22.26 17.79
C GLN A 203 28.47 -22.15 18.02
N GLU A 204 28.91 -21.13 18.76
CA GLU A 204 30.31 -20.92 19.16
C GLU A 204 30.83 -22.08 20.01
N ARG A 205 30.06 -22.53 21.01
CA ARG A 205 30.46 -23.69 21.84
C ARG A 205 30.60 -24.95 21.01
N LEU A 206 29.70 -25.19 20.06
CA LEU A 206 29.79 -26.34 19.16
C LEU A 206 31.00 -26.25 18.23
N MET A 207 31.29 -25.06 17.70
CA MET A 207 32.49 -24.79 16.92
C MET A 207 33.75 -25.15 17.72
N GLN A 208 33.89 -24.64 18.95
CA GLN A 208 35.05 -24.91 19.80
C GLN A 208 35.19 -26.41 20.12
N ARG A 209 34.09 -27.10 20.44
CA ARG A 209 34.09 -28.56 20.66
C ARG A 209 34.56 -29.31 19.42
N SER A 210 34.04 -28.97 18.24
CA SER A 210 34.43 -29.61 16.98
C SER A 210 35.91 -29.39 16.66
N GLN A 211 36.45 -28.19 16.89
CA GLN A 211 37.87 -27.88 16.66
C GLN A 211 38.81 -28.77 17.48
N GLN A 212 38.42 -29.07 18.72
CA GLN A 212 39.21 -29.87 19.67
C GLN A 212 38.98 -31.38 19.54
N THR A 213 38.00 -31.81 18.74
CA THR A 213 37.60 -33.21 18.62
C THR A 213 38.30 -33.90 17.44
N GLY A 214 38.90 -35.06 17.68
CA GLY A 214 39.45 -35.92 16.62
C GLY A 214 38.37 -36.74 15.89
N ALA A 215 38.61 -37.12 14.64
CA ALA A 215 37.65 -37.87 13.80
C ALA A 215 37.18 -39.21 14.41
N ALA A 216 38.05 -39.89 15.16
CA ALA A 216 37.73 -41.16 15.83
C ALA A 216 37.04 -40.98 17.19
N SER A 217 36.88 -39.74 17.68
CA SER A 217 36.34 -39.48 19.02
C SER A 217 34.89 -39.97 19.17
N PRO A 218 34.53 -40.60 20.31
CA PRO A 218 33.16 -40.96 20.61
C PRO A 218 32.23 -39.75 20.83
N GLN A 219 32.77 -38.54 20.91
CA GLN A 219 32.00 -37.31 21.11
C GLN A 219 31.35 -36.77 19.83
N VAL A 220 31.83 -37.17 18.65
CA VAL A 220 31.33 -36.65 17.35
C VAL A 220 29.80 -36.79 17.20
N PRO A 221 29.17 -37.94 17.49
CA PRO A 221 27.71 -38.08 17.39
C PRO A 221 26.94 -37.16 18.36
N GLU A 222 27.51 -36.83 19.51
CA GLU A 222 26.89 -35.91 20.46
C GLU A 222 26.90 -34.47 19.93
N ILE A 223 28.03 -34.03 19.38
CA ILE A 223 28.15 -32.72 18.72
C ILE A 223 27.18 -32.62 17.55
N ALA A 224 27.05 -33.67 16.74
CA ALA A 224 26.08 -33.75 15.64
C ALA A 224 24.64 -33.58 16.14
N ARG A 225 24.24 -34.30 17.21
CA ARG A 225 22.90 -34.16 17.80
C ARG A 225 22.63 -32.74 18.31
N GLN A 226 23.60 -32.10 18.95
CA GLN A 226 23.45 -30.73 19.42
C GLN A 226 23.37 -29.72 18.28
N GLN A 227 24.19 -29.88 17.22
CA GLN A 227 24.10 -29.06 16.02
C GLN A 227 22.73 -29.20 15.34
N ALA A 228 22.15 -30.41 15.32
CA ALA A 228 20.86 -30.67 14.70
C ALA A 228 19.74 -29.95 15.47
N ARG A 229 19.76 -30.03 16.81
CA ARG A 229 18.84 -29.28 17.68
C ARG A 229 18.99 -27.76 17.50
N LEU A 230 20.22 -27.27 17.39
CA LEU A 230 20.45 -25.84 17.16
C LEU A 230 19.89 -25.39 15.80
N ARG A 231 19.99 -26.23 14.76
CA ARG A 231 19.40 -25.96 13.43
C ARG A 231 17.88 -25.92 13.48
N GLU A 232 17.26 -26.81 14.25
CA GLU A 232 15.81 -26.81 14.49
C GLU A 232 15.38 -25.54 15.24
N ASN A 233 16.11 -25.13 16.29
CA ASN A 233 15.87 -23.87 16.98
C ASN A 233 16.02 -22.65 16.06
N ALA A 234 17.03 -22.64 15.19
CA ALA A 234 17.22 -21.58 14.19
C ALA A 234 16.03 -21.51 13.21
N THR A 235 15.40 -22.64 12.89
CA THR A 235 14.18 -22.67 12.07
C THR A 235 13.02 -21.95 12.76
N TYR A 236 12.89 -22.08 14.09
CA TYR A 236 11.88 -21.36 14.86
C TYR A 236 12.16 -19.85 14.89
N ILE A 237 13.42 -19.44 15.07
CA ILE A 237 13.84 -18.03 14.99
C ILE A 237 13.48 -17.43 13.62
N ILE A 238 13.72 -18.17 12.54
CA ILE A 238 13.37 -17.73 11.17
C ILE A 238 11.85 -17.55 11.00
N LYS A 239 11.04 -18.43 11.59
CA LYS A 239 9.57 -18.29 11.55
C LYS A 239 9.12 -17.02 12.25
N GLN A 240 9.60 -16.75 13.46
CA GLN A 240 9.29 -15.51 14.19
C GLN A 240 9.74 -14.26 13.42
N LEU A 241 10.90 -14.33 12.77
CA LEU A 241 11.39 -13.25 11.91
C LEU A 241 10.49 -13.01 10.70
N ILE A 242 9.97 -14.08 10.09
CA ILE A 242 8.97 -13.98 9.01
C ILE A 242 7.71 -13.31 9.55
N ASP A 243 7.23 -13.68 10.73
CA ASP A 243 6.04 -13.07 11.35
C ASP A 243 6.23 -11.57 11.59
N ILE A 244 7.38 -11.15 12.14
CA ILE A 244 7.72 -9.72 12.28
C ILE A 244 7.76 -9.03 10.91
N SER A 245 8.28 -9.72 9.88
CA SER A 245 8.34 -9.17 8.53
C SER A 245 6.96 -8.92 7.90
N LYS A 246 5.89 -9.54 8.43
CA LYS A 246 4.49 -9.27 8.07
C LYS A 246 3.94 -8.01 8.76
N GLN A 247 4.62 -7.51 9.79
CA GLN A 247 4.19 -6.36 10.59
C GLN A 247 4.92 -5.06 10.23
N THR A 248 6.16 -5.14 9.75
CA THR A 248 6.95 -3.97 9.38
C THR A 248 7.81 -4.13 8.13
N PHE A 249 8.05 -3.02 7.42
CA PHE A 249 8.98 -2.94 6.30
C PHE A 249 10.45 -2.84 6.73
N PHE A 250 10.74 -2.60 8.02
CA PHE A 250 12.13 -2.51 8.51
C PHE A 250 12.88 -3.86 8.48
N ILE A 251 12.18 -5.00 8.32
CA ILE A 251 12.83 -6.29 8.05
C ILE A 251 13.15 -6.41 6.56
N SER A 252 14.42 -6.15 6.23
CA SER A 252 14.90 -6.18 4.86
C SER A 252 14.99 -7.61 4.29
N PRO A 253 14.81 -7.81 2.98
CA PRO A 253 15.13 -9.04 2.25
C PRO A 253 16.57 -9.54 2.43
N GLN A 254 17.52 -8.66 2.77
CA GLN A 254 18.89 -9.07 3.09
C GLN A 254 18.90 -10.02 4.30
N MET A 255 18.01 -9.81 5.26
CA MET A 255 17.84 -10.70 6.41
C MET A 255 17.53 -12.13 5.95
N SER A 256 16.63 -12.31 4.97
CA SER A 256 16.32 -13.64 4.44
C SER A 256 17.55 -14.33 3.85
N ARG A 257 18.43 -13.59 3.15
CA ARG A 257 19.68 -14.14 2.61
C ARG A 257 20.64 -14.60 3.70
N ILE A 258 20.80 -13.79 4.76
CA ILE A 258 21.63 -14.14 5.93
C ILE A 258 21.08 -15.42 6.58
N MET A 259 19.76 -15.53 6.73
CA MET A 259 19.12 -16.73 7.28
C MET A 259 19.30 -17.98 6.39
N SER A 260 19.22 -17.83 5.06
CA SER A 260 19.51 -18.95 4.14
C SER A 260 20.96 -19.41 4.24
N GLN A 261 21.92 -18.48 4.28
CA GLN A 261 23.34 -18.78 4.46
C GLN A 261 23.62 -19.46 5.80
N LEU A 262 23.00 -18.96 6.88
CA LEU A 262 23.03 -19.59 8.20
C LEU A 262 22.58 -21.06 8.13
N MET A 263 21.40 -21.32 7.55
CA MET A 263 20.85 -22.67 7.47
C MET A 263 21.72 -23.62 6.64
N ASN A 264 22.27 -23.14 5.53
CA ASN A 264 23.19 -23.91 4.69
C ASN A 264 24.47 -24.28 5.47
N ASN A 265 25.09 -23.30 6.15
CA ASN A 265 26.30 -23.54 6.94
C ASN A 265 26.06 -24.50 8.12
N MET A 266 24.90 -24.42 8.77
CA MET A 266 24.52 -25.37 9.81
C MET A 266 24.27 -26.78 9.26
N GLN A 267 23.75 -26.89 8.03
CA GLN A 267 23.55 -28.16 7.35
C GLN A 267 24.88 -28.79 6.92
N GLU A 268 25.80 -28.01 6.37
CA GLU A 268 27.16 -28.46 6.01
C GLU A 268 27.96 -28.91 7.24
N ALA A 269 27.80 -28.20 8.37
CA ALA A 269 28.37 -28.61 9.64
C ALA A 269 27.87 -30.00 10.07
N LEU A 270 26.57 -30.26 9.92
CA LEU A 270 25.97 -31.56 10.23
C LEU A 270 26.49 -32.68 9.33
N GLN A 271 26.49 -32.46 8.02
CA GLN A 271 27.03 -33.43 7.06
C GLN A 271 28.50 -33.74 7.34
N SER A 272 29.29 -32.72 7.69
CA SER A 272 30.69 -32.90 8.08
C SER A 272 30.84 -33.74 9.36
N LEU A 273 29.96 -33.56 10.35
CA LEU A 273 29.97 -34.36 11.57
C LEU A 273 29.52 -35.81 11.33
N GLU A 274 28.51 -36.02 10.47
CA GLU A 274 28.07 -37.36 10.04
C GLU A 274 29.19 -38.12 9.31
N ASN A 275 29.96 -37.42 8.48
CA ASN A 275 31.15 -37.94 7.81
C ASN A 275 32.39 -38.03 8.72
N ARG A 276 32.22 -37.87 10.04
CA ARG A 276 33.30 -37.89 11.04
C ARG A 276 34.45 -36.91 10.76
N ASN A 277 34.13 -35.75 10.19
CA ASN A 277 35.08 -34.67 9.91
C ASN A 277 34.79 -33.42 10.77
N PRO A 278 35.09 -33.45 12.08
CA PRO A 278 34.80 -32.35 13.00
C PRO A 278 35.59 -31.07 12.68
N ARG A 279 36.78 -31.17 12.07
CA ARG A 279 37.54 -29.99 11.65
C ARG A 279 36.85 -29.22 10.53
N SER A 280 36.25 -29.93 9.56
CA SER A 280 35.46 -29.26 8.52
C SER A 280 34.17 -28.69 9.10
N ALA A 281 33.51 -29.44 9.99
CA ALA A 281 32.32 -28.97 10.68
C ALA A 281 32.58 -27.66 11.44
N ALA A 282 33.69 -27.56 12.15
CA ALA A 282 34.08 -26.35 12.86
C ALA A 282 34.13 -25.09 11.95
N ARG A 283 34.56 -25.23 10.70
CA ARG A 283 34.59 -24.09 9.75
C ARG A 283 33.19 -23.64 9.38
N SER A 284 32.31 -24.56 8.97
CA SER A 284 30.92 -24.23 8.68
C SER A 284 30.18 -23.70 9.92
N GLN A 285 30.49 -24.21 11.11
CA GLN A 285 29.97 -23.69 12.38
C GLN A 285 30.43 -22.25 12.67
N GLN A 286 31.68 -21.91 12.34
CA GLN A 286 32.20 -20.54 12.44
C GLN A 286 31.46 -19.60 11.49
N GLU A 287 31.21 -20.02 10.25
CA GLU A 287 30.44 -19.23 9.29
C GLU A 287 28.98 -19.06 9.73
N ALA A 288 28.34 -20.11 10.27
CA ALA A 288 27.02 -20.01 10.86
C ALA A 288 26.96 -18.98 12.01
N MET A 289 27.97 -18.98 12.90
CA MET A 289 28.10 -17.97 13.96
C MET A 289 28.22 -16.55 13.40
N ALA A 290 29.02 -16.36 12.34
CA ALA A 290 29.14 -15.06 11.67
C ALA A 290 27.79 -14.57 11.10
N ASN A 291 27.01 -15.48 10.50
CA ASN A 291 25.66 -15.16 9.99
C ASN A 291 24.70 -14.77 11.12
N PHE A 292 24.71 -15.46 12.27
CA PHE A 292 23.93 -15.04 13.44
C PHE A 292 24.30 -13.61 13.87
N ASN A 293 25.59 -13.31 13.99
CA ASN A 293 26.05 -11.99 14.42
C ASN A 293 25.63 -10.89 13.43
N GLN A 294 25.74 -11.17 12.12
CA GLN A 294 25.26 -10.24 11.09
C GLN A 294 23.75 -10.02 11.17
N ALA A 295 22.97 -11.07 11.43
CA ALA A 295 21.52 -10.96 11.63
C ALA A 295 21.17 -10.12 12.86
N ILE A 296 21.87 -10.30 13.98
CA ILE A 296 21.69 -9.52 15.21
C ILE A 296 21.97 -8.03 14.95
N MET A 297 23.05 -7.71 14.24
CA MET A 297 23.37 -6.32 13.87
C MET A 297 22.32 -5.72 12.93
N SER A 298 21.87 -6.49 11.93
CA SER A 298 20.80 -6.04 11.04
C SER A 298 19.49 -5.81 11.81
N MET A 299 19.15 -6.68 12.76
CA MET A 299 17.97 -6.52 13.61
C MET A 299 18.08 -5.27 14.50
N GLN A 300 19.27 -5.01 15.05
CA GLN A 300 19.51 -3.79 15.82
C GLN A 300 19.27 -2.52 14.99
N ASN A 301 19.74 -2.52 13.73
CA ASN A 301 19.50 -1.41 12.83
C ASN A 301 18.01 -1.25 12.52
N SER A 302 17.29 -2.34 12.27
CA SER A 302 15.83 -2.32 12.07
C SER A 302 15.09 -1.76 13.28
N MET A 303 15.47 -2.15 14.50
CA MET A 303 14.89 -1.58 15.73
C MET A 303 15.19 -0.09 15.87
N ASN A 304 16.42 0.34 15.58
CA ASN A 304 16.79 1.76 15.62
C ASN A 304 15.98 2.59 14.61
N GLN A 305 15.72 2.04 13.41
CA GLN A 305 14.87 2.68 12.39
C GLN A 305 13.41 2.75 12.83
N LEU A 306 12.87 1.67 13.42
CA LEU A 306 11.52 1.63 13.98
C LEU A 306 11.33 2.62 15.14
N MET A 307 12.36 2.85 15.98
CA MET A 307 12.28 3.85 17.04
C MET A 307 12.31 5.29 16.52
N GLN A 308 12.98 5.52 15.39
CA GLN A 308 13.06 6.84 14.75
C GLN A 308 11.84 7.12 13.85
N SER A 309 11.08 6.10 13.46
CA SER A 309 9.91 6.27 12.63
C SER A 309 8.73 6.87 13.40
N GLY A 310 7.82 7.52 12.68
CA GLY A 310 6.52 8.00 13.16
C GLY A 310 5.48 6.89 13.25
N THR A 311 5.56 5.87 12.39
CA THR A 311 4.63 4.73 12.35
C THR A 311 5.33 3.39 12.52
N ALA A 312 4.58 2.32 12.82
CA ALA A 312 5.14 0.98 13.05
C ALA A 312 5.47 0.25 11.75
N SER A 313 4.68 0.46 10.71
CA SER A 313 4.90 -0.15 9.39
C SER A 313 6.20 0.32 8.75
N GLY A 314 6.61 1.59 8.98
CA GLY A 314 7.72 2.22 8.27
C GLY A 314 7.34 2.76 6.88
N PHE A 315 6.07 2.65 6.50
CA PHE A 315 5.59 3.00 5.17
C PHE A 315 5.58 4.50 4.90
N GLU A 316 5.30 5.30 5.93
CA GLU A 316 5.32 6.75 5.81
C GLU A 316 6.74 7.25 5.53
N GLN A 317 7.75 6.72 6.21
CA GLN A 317 9.17 7.03 5.98
C GLN A 317 9.57 6.66 4.57
N PHE A 318 9.07 5.52 4.07
CA PHE A 318 9.26 5.12 2.68
C PHE A 318 8.66 6.15 1.70
N LEU A 319 7.43 6.61 1.94
CA LEU A 319 6.80 7.64 1.10
C LEU A 319 7.52 8.98 1.17
N GLN A 320 7.96 9.40 2.36
CA GLN A 320 8.72 10.63 2.57
C GLN A 320 10.06 10.58 1.82
N GLN A 321 10.78 9.45 1.88
CA GLN A 321 12.02 9.26 1.12
C GLN A 321 11.78 9.28 -0.39
N LEU A 322 10.70 8.65 -0.89
CA LEU A 322 10.31 8.74 -2.30
C LEU A 322 10.00 10.19 -2.70
N GLN A 323 9.27 10.94 -1.87
CA GLN A 323 8.94 12.34 -2.13
C GLN A 323 10.20 13.23 -2.16
N GLN A 324 11.15 13.00 -1.25
CA GLN A 324 12.44 13.69 -1.26
C GLN A 324 13.21 13.43 -2.56
N MET A 325 13.27 12.17 -3.00
CA MET A 325 13.92 11.80 -4.26
C MET A 325 13.21 12.40 -5.47
N ALA A 326 11.88 12.43 -5.48
CA ALA A 326 11.12 13.11 -6.54
C ALA A 326 11.44 14.62 -6.58
N GLY A 327 11.54 15.28 -5.42
CA GLY A 327 11.96 16.68 -5.32
C GLY A 327 13.37 16.92 -5.86
N GLN A 328 14.34 16.09 -5.46
CA GLN A 328 15.72 16.15 -5.96
C GLN A 328 15.80 15.88 -7.47
N GLN A 329 15.06 14.90 -7.98
CA GLN A 329 14.98 14.62 -9.40
C GLN A 329 14.37 15.80 -10.17
N GLY A 330 13.34 16.46 -9.62
CA GLY A 330 12.74 17.66 -10.21
C GLY A 330 13.73 18.82 -10.34
N GLN A 331 14.53 19.08 -9.31
CA GLN A 331 15.60 20.08 -9.35
C GLN A 331 16.66 19.73 -10.41
N LEU A 332 17.10 18.48 -10.43
CA LEU A 332 18.09 17.98 -11.40
C LEU A 332 17.59 18.12 -12.84
N ASN A 333 16.31 17.83 -13.08
CA ASN A 333 15.67 18.00 -14.39
C ASN A 333 15.66 19.48 -14.83
N GLN A 334 15.38 20.42 -13.90
CA GLN A 334 15.41 21.86 -14.18
C GLN A 334 16.82 22.36 -14.52
N GLU A 335 17.84 21.94 -13.76
CA GLU A 335 19.24 22.28 -14.04
C GLU A 335 19.68 21.74 -15.42
N THR A 336 19.35 20.48 -15.70
CA THR A 336 19.71 19.83 -16.97
C THR A 336 19.00 20.50 -18.17
N LEU A 337 17.72 20.86 -18.02
CA LEU A 337 16.97 21.59 -19.04
C LEU A 337 17.54 22.98 -19.30
N SER A 338 17.99 23.69 -18.25
CA SER A 338 18.66 25.00 -18.39
C SER A 338 19.94 24.87 -19.21
N LEU A 339 20.76 23.86 -18.95
CA LEU A 339 21.98 23.57 -19.73
C LEU A 339 21.66 23.21 -21.19
N PHE A 340 20.64 22.39 -21.41
CA PHE A 340 20.17 22.03 -22.76
C PHE A 340 19.70 23.25 -23.57
N GLN A 341 18.94 24.16 -22.95
CA GLN A 341 18.48 25.39 -23.59
C GLN A 341 19.62 26.36 -23.88
N GLN A 342 20.64 26.43 -23.01
CA GLN A 342 21.83 27.25 -23.24
C GLN A 342 22.66 26.72 -24.41
N GLN A 343 22.84 25.39 -24.49
CA GLN A 343 23.49 24.72 -25.62
C GLN A 343 22.77 25.01 -26.95
N GLY A 344 21.43 24.93 -26.95
CA GLY A 344 20.60 25.21 -28.13
C GLY A 344 20.67 26.66 -28.64
N LYS A 345 21.08 27.62 -27.81
CA LYS A 345 21.26 29.03 -28.18
C LYS A 345 22.65 29.36 -28.74
N GLY A 346 23.48 28.35 -29.02
CA GLY A 346 24.79 28.53 -29.66
C GLY A 346 25.84 29.23 -28.78
N ARG A 347 25.58 29.36 -27.47
CA ARG A 347 26.48 29.97 -26.49
C ARG A 347 27.04 28.86 -25.58
N LEU A 348 28.34 28.63 -25.71
CA LEU A 348 29.23 27.78 -24.91
C LEU A 348 29.30 26.27 -25.23
N LYS A 349 30.54 25.76 -25.17
CA LYS A 349 30.82 24.35 -24.84
C LYS A 349 30.20 24.07 -23.48
N LEU A 350 29.46 22.97 -23.33
CA LEU A 350 28.95 22.57 -22.03
C LEU A 350 30.10 22.51 -21.01
N ASP A 351 29.86 23.11 -19.86
CA ASP A 351 30.78 23.00 -18.74
C ASP A 351 30.80 21.55 -18.24
N SER A 352 31.96 20.89 -18.45
CA SER A 352 32.15 19.50 -18.05
C SER A 352 32.04 19.31 -16.54
N GLU A 353 32.32 20.35 -15.75
CA GLU A 353 32.25 20.30 -14.29
C GLU A 353 30.79 20.30 -13.82
N ALA A 354 29.94 21.15 -14.42
CA ALA A 354 28.50 21.16 -14.18
C ALA A 354 27.84 19.81 -14.52
N LEU A 355 28.22 19.19 -15.64
CA LEU A 355 27.69 17.87 -16.02
C LEU A 355 28.17 16.75 -15.10
N ALA A 356 29.43 16.78 -14.67
CA ALA A 356 29.95 15.83 -13.71
C ALA A 356 29.22 15.92 -12.36
N ARG A 357 28.89 17.15 -11.92
CA ARG A 357 28.07 17.39 -10.72
C ARG A 357 26.67 16.80 -10.85
N LEU A 358 25.99 17.06 -11.98
CA LEU A 358 24.66 16.48 -12.24
C LEU A 358 24.69 14.95 -12.29
N ALA A 359 25.73 14.36 -12.90
CA ALA A 359 25.89 12.91 -12.94
C ALA A 359 26.10 12.33 -11.53
N ALA A 360 26.86 13.00 -10.67
CA ALA A 360 27.07 12.58 -9.28
C ALA A 360 25.77 12.68 -8.46
N GLN A 361 24.99 13.74 -8.64
CA GLN A 361 23.68 13.89 -7.99
C GLN A 361 22.69 12.82 -8.46
N GLN A 362 22.64 12.52 -9.76
CA GLN A 362 21.79 11.47 -10.31
C GLN A 362 22.19 10.09 -9.77
N GLU A 363 23.48 9.81 -9.63
CA GLU A 363 23.99 8.56 -9.05
C GLU A 363 23.62 8.43 -7.56
N MET A 364 23.62 9.54 -6.81
CA MET A 364 23.17 9.56 -5.41
C MET A 364 21.68 9.21 -5.29
N ILE A 365 20.83 9.79 -6.15
CA ILE A 365 19.39 9.47 -6.20
C ILE A 365 19.21 8.00 -6.55
N ARG A 366 19.93 7.50 -7.57
CA ARG A 366 19.91 6.09 -7.98
C ARG A 366 20.24 5.13 -6.83
N ARG A 367 21.32 5.39 -6.10
CA ARG A 367 21.74 4.57 -4.95
C ARG A 367 20.73 4.62 -3.80
N SER A 368 20.17 5.80 -3.53
CA SER A 368 19.13 5.96 -2.51
C SER A 368 17.88 5.16 -2.87
N LEU A 369 17.47 5.21 -4.15
CA LEU A 369 16.36 4.42 -4.67
C LEU A 369 16.66 2.92 -4.61
N GLU A 370 17.88 2.49 -4.93
CA GLU A 370 18.29 1.09 -4.80
C GLU A 370 18.27 0.61 -3.35
N GLN A 371 18.74 1.42 -2.40
CA GLN A 371 18.70 1.09 -0.97
C GLN A 371 17.26 0.98 -0.46
N LEU A 372 16.40 1.92 -0.85
CA LEU A 372 14.98 1.93 -0.52
C LEU A 372 14.25 0.72 -1.16
N HIS A 373 14.56 0.39 -2.42
CA HIS A 373 14.08 -0.82 -3.08
C HIS A 373 14.56 -2.10 -2.39
N GLN A 374 15.82 -2.14 -1.96
CA GLN A 374 16.39 -3.26 -1.21
C GLN A 374 15.73 -3.45 0.15
N GLN A 375 15.36 -2.38 0.86
CA GLN A 375 14.65 -2.45 2.13
C GLN A 375 13.24 -3.04 1.97
N MET A 376 12.53 -2.62 0.92
CA MET A 376 11.14 -3.05 0.67
C MET A 376 11.01 -4.41 -0.02
N GLY A 377 12.07 -4.81 -0.74
CA GLY A 377 12.17 -6.06 -1.49
C GLY A 377 11.57 -6.02 -2.89
N ASN A 378 11.84 -7.09 -3.66
CA ASN A 378 11.32 -7.30 -5.01
C ASN A 378 9.80 -7.60 -5.01
N ARG A 379 8.97 -6.66 -4.52
CA ARG A 379 7.50 -6.76 -4.62
C ARG A 379 7.07 -6.20 -5.97
N LYS A 380 6.94 -7.09 -6.97
CA LYS A 380 6.58 -6.72 -8.35
C LYS A 380 5.27 -5.91 -8.45
N ASP A 381 4.33 -6.06 -7.51
CA ASP A 381 2.95 -5.55 -7.68
C ASP A 381 2.74 -4.09 -7.22
N VAL A 382 3.69 -3.52 -6.47
CA VAL A 382 3.69 -2.10 -6.04
C VAL A 382 5.01 -1.41 -6.38
N LEU A 383 6.13 -2.16 -6.36
CA LEU A 383 7.49 -1.65 -6.58
C LEU A 383 8.10 -2.11 -7.91
N GLY A 384 7.41 -2.94 -8.70
CA GLY A 384 7.93 -3.47 -9.97
C GLY A 384 8.38 -2.38 -10.95
N ARG A 385 7.83 -1.17 -10.84
CA ARG A 385 8.24 -0.01 -11.64
C ARG A 385 9.50 0.70 -11.13
N LEU A 386 9.91 0.48 -9.88
CA LEU A 386 11.10 1.10 -9.28
C LEU A 386 12.41 0.39 -9.70
N GLY A 387 12.36 -0.93 -9.96
CA GLY A 387 13.51 -1.67 -10.48
C GLY A 387 13.98 -1.14 -11.83
N ASP A 388 13.02 -0.83 -12.72
CA ASP A 388 13.28 -0.24 -14.04
C ASP A 388 13.84 1.20 -13.92
N LEU A 389 13.45 1.94 -12.88
CA LEU A 389 13.98 3.29 -12.63
C LEU A 389 15.47 3.28 -12.33
N GLY A 390 15.98 2.28 -11.60
CA GLY A 390 17.41 2.16 -11.33
C GLY A 390 18.24 2.07 -12.63
N GLN A 391 17.73 1.33 -13.62
CA GLN A 391 18.35 1.22 -14.95
C GLN A 391 18.21 2.52 -15.75
N GLU A 392 17.02 3.13 -15.77
CA GLU A 392 16.82 4.41 -16.45
C GLU A 392 17.74 5.50 -15.87
N MET A 393 17.90 5.57 -14.55
CA MET A 393 18.81 6.51 -13.89
C MET A 393 20.28 6.22 -14.20
N GLN A 394 20.69 4.95 -14.32
CA GLN A 394 22.04 4.57 -14.73
C GLN A 394 22.36 5.11 -16.14
N GLU A 395 21.41 4.99 -17.08
CA GLU A 395 21.58 5.54 -18.43
C GLU A 395 21.70 7.07 -18.41
N VAL A 396 20.94 7.77 -17.57
CA VAL A 396 21.10 9.23 -17.37
C VAL A 396 22.50 9.56 -16.87
N VAL A 397 23.02 8.85 -15.86
CA VAL A 397 24.37 9.06 -15.32
C VAL A 397 25.42 8.88 -16.42
N GLU A 398 25.28 7.85 -17.25
CA GLU A 398 26.20 7.60 -18.36
C GLU A 398 26.16 8.70 -19.43
N ASP A 399 24.97 9.14 -19.83
CA ASP A 399 24.82 10.17 -20.85
C ASP A 399 25.36 11.52 -20.35
N LEU A 400 25.11 11.89 -19.08
CA LEU A 400 25.70 13.08 -18.45
C LEU A 400 27.25 13.01 -18.43
N ARG A 401 27.83 11.85 -18.09
CA ARG A 401 29.30 11.64 -18.10
C ARG A 401 29.89 11.69 -19.50
N LYS A 402 29.15 11.21 -20.50
CA LYS A 402 29.53 11.28 -21.94
C LYS A 402 29.27 12.65 -22.55
N GLN A 403 28.84 13.63 -21.75
CA GLN A 403 28.47 14.99 -22.16
C GLN A 403 27.34 15.03 -23.21
N ARG A 404 26.45 14.03 -23.18
CA ARG A 404 25.32 13.89 -24.09
C ARG A 404 24.06 14.43 -23.44
N VAL A 405 23.88 15.75 -23.51
CA VAL A 405 22.63 16.39 -23.11
C VAL A 405 21.75 16.58 -24.34
N ASP A 406 20.89 15.59 -24.62
CA ASP A 406 19.95 15.63 -25.74
C ASP A 406 18.50 15.54 -25.25
N LYS A 407 17.56 15.64 -26.19
CA LYS A 407 16.13 15.56 -25.88
C LYS A 407 15.76 14.21 -25.21
N ARG A 408 16.45 13.12 -25.56
CA ARG A 408 16.18 11.79 -25.00
C ARG A 408 16.54 11.72 -23.53
N LEU A 409 17.65 12.33 -23.13
CA LEU A 409 18.05 12.46 -21.73
C LEU A 409 17.00 13.22 -20.92
N ILE A 410 16.53 14.37 -21.43
CA ILE A 410 15.49 15.18 -20.77
C ILE A 410 14.17 14.38 -20.65
N GLU A 411 13.73 13.70 -21.70
CA GLU A 411 12.53 12.87 -21.69
C GLU A 411 12.64 11.71 -20.68
N ARG A 412 13.84 11.10 -20.55
CA ARG A 412 14.10 10.04 -19.57
C ARG A 412 14.05 10.57 -18.13
N GLN A 413 14.69 11.71 -17.88
CA GLN A 413 14.64 12.42 -16.60
C GLN A 413 13.20 12.79 -16.18
N GLN A 414 12.38 13.25 -17.13
CA GLN A 414 10.96 13.54 -16.90
C GLN A 414 10.17 12.26 -16.59
N ARG A 415 10.41 11.16 -17.33
CA ARG A 415 9.78 9.87 -17.06
C ARG A 415 10.13 9.33 -15.68
N ILE A 416 11.39 9.43 -15.27
CA ILE A 416 11.85 9.05 -13.93
C ILE A 416 11.06 9.83 -12.87
N LEU A 417 10.97 11.15 -13.01
CA LEU A 417 10.21 12.01 -12.11
C LEU A 417 8.73 11.62 -12.06
N SER A 418 8.08 11.49 -13.22
CA SER A 418 6.67 11.11 -13.30
C SER A 418 6.43 9.77 -12.62
N ARG A 419 7.30 8.77 -12.83
CA ARG A 419 7.16 7.46 -12.18
C ARG A 419 7.40 7.50 -10.66
N LEU A 420 8.29 8.35 -10.16
CA LEU A 420 8.48 8.57 -8.72
C LEU A 420 7.21 9.18 -8.10
N LEU A 421 6.62 10.17 -8.76
CA LEU A 421 5.36 10.81 -8.35
C LEU A 421 4.16 9.85 -8.49
N ASP A 422 4.12 9.04 -9.55
CA ASP A 422 3.09 8.01 -9.76
C ASP A 422 3.22 6.89 -8.74
N ALA A 423 4.43 6.51 -8.33
CA ALA A 423 4.61 5.55 -7.24
C ALA A 423 4.04 6.11 -5.92
N GLN A 424 4.24 7.39 -5.63
CA GLN A 424 3.63 8.07 -4.49
C GLN A 424 2.10 8.13 -4.58
N ARG A 425 1.56 8.48 -5.76
CA ARG A 425 0.10 8.62 -6.00
C ARG A 425 -0.62 7.30 -6.11
N SER A 426 -0.13 6.33 -6.87
CA SER A 426 -0.76 5.01 -7.03
C SER A 426 -0.84 4.22 -5.73
N VAL A 427 0.11 4.46 -4.83
CA VAL A 427 0.03 3.99 -3.45
C VAL A 427 -1.12 4.67 -2.69
N ARG A 428 -1.38 5.96 -2.90
CA ARG A 428 -2.53 6.70 -2.33
C ARG A 428 -3.88 6.34 -2.99
N GLU A 429 -3.88 6.06 -4.29
CA GLU A 429 -5.09 5.88 -5.11
C GLU A 429 -5.62 4.45 -5.15
N LYS A 430 -4.78 3.42 -4.93
CA LYS A 430 -5.23 2.01 -4.89
C LYS A 430 -6.28 1.74 -3.79
N GLU A 431 -6.45 2.65 -2.83
CA GLU A 431 -7.48 2.60 -1.77
C GLU A 431 -8.85 3.14 -2.22
N TYR A 432 -8.93 3.88 -3.34
CA TYR A 432 -10.19 4.45 -3.87
C TYR A 432 -10.84 3.58 -4.96
N SER A 433 -10.15 2.55 -5.44
CA SER A 433 -10.78 1.52 -6.25
C SER A 433 -11.73 0.76 -5.35
N ARG A 434 -13.04 1.04 -5.47
CA ARG A 434 -14.13 0.19 -4.96
C ARG A 434 -13.67 -1.25 -4.98
N LYS A 435 -13.67 -1.90 -3.80
CA LYS A 435 -13.42 -3.33 -3.61
C LYS A 435 -13.89 -4.03 -4.88
N ARG A 436 -12.97 -4.62 -5.65
CA ARG A 436 -13.36 -5.70 -6.54
C ARG A 436 -13.87 -6.75 -5.56
N GLN A 437 -15.18 -6.75 -5.31
CA GLN A 437 -15.87 -7.86 -4.70
C GLN A 437 -15.55 -9.02 -5.63
N ALA A 438 -14.53 -9.80 -5.25
CA ALA A 438 -14.48 -11.16 -5.69
C ALA A 438 -15.67 -11.81 -5.00
N GLU A 439 -16.85 -11.72 -5.62
CA GLU A 439 -17.74 -12.87 -5.59
C GLU A 439 -16.83 -14.04 -5.98
N ARG A 440 -16.54 -14.92 -5.03
CA ARG A 440 -16.14 -16.27 -5.39
C ARG A 440 -17.26 -16.72 -6.32
N GLU A 441 -16.95 -16.92 -7.60
CA GLU A 441 -17.82 -17.77 -8.40
C GLU A 441 -17.92 -19.07 -7.61
N GLU A 442 -19.08 -19.30 -7.00
CA GLU A 442 -19.54 -20.66 -6.75
C GLU A 442 -19.27 -21.40 -8.05
N VAL A 443 -18.67 -22.58 -7.95
CA VAL A 443 -18.47 -23.48 -9.09
C VAL A 443 -19.83 -23.65 -9.75
N ARG A 444 -20.08 -22.82 -10.76
CA ARG A 444 -21.31 -22.85 -11.52
C ARG A 444 -21.08 -24.02 -12.46
N VAL A 445 -21.61 -25.17 -12.07
CA VAL A 445 -21.91 -26.24 -13.02
C VAL A 445 -22.57 -25.53 -14.19
N THR A 446 -21.91 -25.55 -15.35
CA THR A 446 -22.40 -24.89 -16.56
C THR A 446 -23.72 -25.56 -16.90
N GLN A 447 -24.82 -25.01 -16.43
CA GLN A 447 -26.12 -25.30 -16.99
C GLN A 447 -26.13 -24.56 -18.31
N SER A 448 -26.10 -25.32 -19.40
CA SER A 448 -26.41 -24.80 -20.72
C SER A 448 -27.66 -23.92 -20.62
N PRO A 449 -27.71 -22.77 -21.32
CA PRO A 449 -28.89 -21.93 -21.34
C PRO A 449 -30.14 -22.80 -21.58
N PRO A 450 -31.24 -22.61 -20.83
CA PRO A 450 -32.48 -23.30 -21.14
C PRO A 450 -32.85 -23.01 -22.59
N GLU A 451 -33.42 -24.02 -23.26
CA GLU A 451 -33.93 -23.88 -24.63
C GLU A 451 -34.72 -22.56 -24.77
N LEU A 452 -34.46 -21.84 -25.86
CA LEU A 452 -35.18 -20.62 -26.22
C LEU A 452 -36.69 -20.84 -26.01
N LYS A 453 -37.26 -20.16 -25.01
CA LYS A 453 -38.71 -20.20 -24.75
C LYS A 453 -39.43 -19.87 -26.04
N ARG A 454 -40.37 -20.74 -26.46
CA ARG A 454 -41.19 -20.56 -27.68
C ARG A 454 -41.85 -19.18 -27.77
N GLU A 455 -42.09 -18.50 -26.65
CA GLU A 455 -42.62 -17.14 -26.60
C GLU A 455 -41.69 -16.07 -27.22
N LEU A 456 -40.38 -16.29 -27.28
CA LEU A 456 -39.43 -15.39 -27.95
C LEU A 456 -39.40 -15.56 -29.48
N LEU A 457 -40.03 -16.63 -30.00
CA LEU A 457 -40.21 -16.86 -31.43
C LEU A 457 -41.51 -16.25 -31.98
N GLU A 458 -42.41 -15.75 -31.12
CA GLU A 458 -43.76 -15.27 -31.49
C GLU A 458 -43.86 -13.73 -31.65
N ARG A 459 -42.96 -13.14 -32.43
CA ARG A 459 -43.09 -11.71 -32.85
C ARG A 459 -44.34 -11.47 -33.72
N GLU A 460 -44.88 -12.52 -34.32
CA GLU A 460 -46.09 -12.54 -35.17
C GLU A 460 -47.38 -12.33 -34.36
N ASN A 461 -47.43 -12.79 -33.10
CA ASN A 461 -48.61 -12.65 -32.24
C ASN A 461 -48.76 -11.23 -31.67
N LYS A 462 -47.67 -10.46 -31.55
CA LYS A 462 -47.71 -9.07 -31.06
C LYS A 462 -48.28 -8.10 -32.11
N LEU A 463 -47.79 -8.16 -33.35
CA LEU A 463 -48.31 -7.36 -34.46
C LEU A 463 -49.80 -7.63 -34.75
N ARG A 464 -50.23 -8.88 -34.60
CA ARG A 464 -51.64 -9.27 -34.76
C ARG A 464 -52.53 -8.72 -33.64
N LYS A 465 -51.99 -8.58 -32.43
CA LYS A 465 -52.69 -7.99 -31.27
C LYS A 465 -52.77 -6.45 -31.40
N ASP A 466 -51.68 -5.81 -31.80
CA ASP A 466 -51.61 -4.36 -32.03
C ASP A 466 -52.54 -3.91 -33.19
N LEU A 467 -52.65 -4.71 -34.26
CA LEU A 467 -53.63 -4.49 -35.34
C LEU A 467 -55.08 -4.58 -34.83
N LEU A 468 -55.40 -5.58 -33.99
CA LEU A 468 -56.75 -5.76 -33.44
C LEU A 468 -57.12 -4.65 -32.45
N GLU A 469 -56.14 -4.06 -31.78
CA GLU A 469 -56.31 -2.92 -30.87
C GLU A 469 -56.51 -1.61 -31.65
N ALA A 470 -55.66 -1.34 -32.66
CA ALA A 470 -55.82 -0.19 -33.55
C ALA A 470 -57.17 -0.20 -34.30
N LEU A 471 -57.69 -1.37 -34.70
CA LEU A 471 -58.99 -1.45 -35.37
C LEU A 471 -60.20 -1.19 -34.45
N LYS A 472 -60.01 -1.19 -33.11
CA LYS A 472 -61.04 -0.92 -32.10
C LYS A 472 -61.17 0.56 -31.73
N GLU A 473 -60.21 1.41 -32.07
CA GLU A 473 -60.18 2.84 -31.70
C GLU A 473 -61.13 3.75 -32.51
N GLY A 474 -62.10 3.18 -33.24
CA GLY A 474 -63.19 3.96 -33.85
C GLY A 474 -62.91 4.64 -35.20
N TYR A 475 -61.83 4.28 -35.90
CA TYR A 475 -61.48 4.83 -37.22
C TYR A 475 -62.55 4.57 -38.32
N SER A 476 -62.60 5.45 -39.32
CA SER A 476 -63.46 5.30 -40.51
C SER A 476 -63.06 4.07 -41.35
N SER A 477 -63.97 3.55 -42.19
CA SER A 477 -63.69 2.35 -43.01
C SER A 477 -62.47 2.50 -43.92
N GLU A 478 -62.23 3.70 -44.44
CA GLU A 478 -61.09 4.01 -45.32
C GLU A 478 -59.76 3.95 -44.54
N TYR A 479 -59.70 4.50 -43.32
CA TYR A 479 -58.50 4.43 -42.48
C TYR A 479 -58.18 3.01 -42.00
N LYS A 480 -59.20 2.17 -41.79
CA LYS A 480 -59.03 0.77 -41.41
C LYS A 480 -58.32 -0.06 -42.49
N GLU A 481 -58.49 0.30 -43.77
CA GLU A 481 -57.76 -0.36 -44.86
C GLU A 481 -56.28 0.03 -44.87
N PHE A 482 -55.96 1.31 -44.64
CA PHE A 482 -54.57 1.77 -44.52
C PHE A 482 -53.83 1.15 -43.33
N ILE A 483 -54.49 1.03 -42.17
CA ILE A 483 -53.93 0.37 -40.99
C ILE A 483 -53.64 -1.11 -41.29
N LYS A 484 -54.56 -1.83 -41.93
CA LYS A 484 -54.33 -3.23 -42.33
C LYS A 484 -53.14 -3.37 -43.28
N ALA A 485 -53.05 -2.53 -44.31
CA ALA A 485 -51.95 -2.55 -45.27
C ALA A 485 -50.59 -2.25 -44.60
N TYR A 486 -50.54 -1.30 -43.66
CA TYR A 486 -49.33 -0.96 -42.91
C TYR A 486 -48.81 -2.14 -42.07
N TYR A 487 -49.69 -2.80 -41.31
CA TYR A 487 -49.31 -3.95 -40.50
C TYR A 487 -48.97 -5.19 -41.34
N GLU A 488 -49.54 -5.34 -42.54
CA GLU A 488 -49.19 -6.41 -43.48
C GLU A 488 -47.79 -6.22 -44.10
N ILE A 489 -47.39 -4.96 -44.38
CA ILE A 489 -46.03 -4.64 -44.83
C ILE A 489 -45.02 -4.90 -43.71
N LEU A 490 -45.33 -4.47 -42.48
CA LEU A 490 -44.49 -4.73 -41.30
C LEU A 490 -44.30 -6.22 -41.02
N SER A 491 -45.34 -7.04 -41.19
CA SER A 491 -45.22 -8.49 -41.02
C SER A 491 -44.33 -9.13 -42.09
N ARG A 492 -44.39 -8.66 -43.35
CA ARG A 492 -43.52 -9.17 -44.43
C ARG A 492 -42.05 -8.80 -44.23
N GLN A 493 -41.75 -7.56 -43.83
CA GLN A 493 -40.37 -7.13 -43.53
C GLN A 493 -39.75 -7.89 -42.35
N ALA A 494 -40.55 -8.28 -41.37
CA ALA A 494 -40.10 -9.08 -40.23
C ALA A 494 -39.75 -10.54 -40.61
N VAL A 495 -40.29 -11.05 -41.72
CA VAL A 495 -40.00 -12.39 -42.26
C VAL A 495 -38.74 -12.38 -43.14
N GLU A 496 -38.44 -11.29 -43.84
CA GLU A 496 -37.24 -11.16 -44.68
C GLU A 496 -35.92 -10.91 -43.91
N GLN A 497 -36.00 -10.55 -42.63
CA GLN A 497 -34.81 -10.36 -41.75
C GLN A 497 -34.51 -11.55 -40.83
N ARG A 498 -35.19 -12.69 -41.03
CA ARG A 498 -34.86 -14.00 -40.45
C ARG A 498 -34.18 -14.86 -41.50
#